data_AF-A0A0K1QCZ3-F1
#
_entry.id   AF-A0A0K1QCZ3-F1
#
_cell.length_a   1.000
_cell.length_b   1.000
_cell.length_c   1.000
_cell.angle_alpha   90.00
_cell.angle_beta   90.00
_cell.angle_gamma   90.00
#
_symmetry.space_group_name_H-M   'P 1'
#
loop_
_entity.id
_entity.type
_entity.pdbx_description
1 polymer ?
#
loop_
_entity_poly.entity_id
_entity_poly.type
_entity_poly.pdbx_seq_one_letter_code
_entity_poly.pdbx_strand_id
1 'polypeptide(L)'
;MIAFAAACVSSAATTGTAPPAPASAVAKSAPDAAPAKDASDAGAGAHAEIEIPIGKPGWKSVPKEQNGFYVALDGLCSKLGFGRAGKDVVVHYGGTSMYASERSGNASFIGLREAGLESIGDPVIASPTGVAGKSLEDFWIADSTGSRSSDGAILHRRTGTAWKTYPKDQTNLHAWLDGGIIGQGGMAFANGELWVEGSNTKPPAALENGLDRPSFAAFPTGDILLVAQPADKPEAPYVSRTWSPQVGVKQQSLAVLGTDRWPSLVEVAPNEIYATTVDKAARWDGSKWTLLGTTSGPIRSAHRAADNDLWVILESGGIQRSTPKGFVTVPTPEPLAGLSGLDFGTPWAVGQSGKLYKRENDAWKEAKFAPPAFTANPSPAFKAKQILVVAPDDVLVIALYWEKGVGWKEPELHQALLRSKPVKETLRCNEPDPENNNVDIGRGFQSWPPTLTSKTGPSCATPFAVLARRSNAIKAPPGDWPKIRAALKGHSELGDVSLVEFKSGDRTFVGAKAKDYESARKMAELASAKDRLRPEIVCGEPPVVDRTVALDSKTGDVVH
;
A
#
# COMPACT_ATOMS: atom_id res chain seq x y z
N MET A 1 -6.93 -9.42 56.32
CA MET A 1 -8.26 -9.22 56.93
C MET A 1 -8.32 -7.80 57.42
N ILE A 2 -9.14 -6.95 56.80
CA ILE A 2 -9.81 -5.78 57.36
C ILE A 2 -10.72 -5.28 56.22
N ALA A 3 -12.01 -5.24 56.49
CA ALA A 3 -13.07 -4.74 55.62
C ALA A 3 -13.51 -3.37 56.15
N PHE A 4 -13.78 -2.41 55.26
CA PHE A 4 -14.59 -1.21 55.50
C PHE A 4 -15.30 -0.90 54.19
N ALA A 5 -16.60 -1.19 54.07
CA ALA A 5 -17.75 -0.40 54.52
C ALA A 5 -18.14 0.68 53.50
N ALA A 6 -19.28 0.44 52.87
CA ALA A 6 -19.96 1.32 51.95
C ALA A 6 -20.64 2.50 52.67
N ALA A 7 -20.72 3.65 52.00
CA ALA A 7 -21.66 4.72 52.32
C ALA A 7 -22.28 5.25 51.02
N CYS A 8 -23.61 5.15 50.93
CA CYS A 8 -24.47 5.84 49.97
C CYS A 8 -24.82 7.23 50.51
N VAL A 9 -24.82 8.27 49.67
CA VAL A 9 -25.68 9.47 49.81
C VAL A 9 -26.08 9.99 48.42
N SER A 10 -27.30 10.50 48.38
CA SER A 10 -28.23 10.73 47.29
C SER A 10 -28.01 11.98 46.41
N SER A 11 -28.43 11.83 45.14
CA SER A 11 -29.22 12.73 44.26
C SER A 11 -29.32 14.24 44.56
N ALA A 12 -29.03 15.05 43.53
CA ALA A 12 -29.86 16.20 43.17
C ALA A 12 -29.72 16.53 41.67
N ALA A 13 -30.86 16.60 40.98
CA ALA A 13 -31.00 17.08 39.61
C ALA A 13 -31.20 18.60 39.60
N THR A 14 -30.79 19.28 38.52
CA THR A 14 -31.37 20.58 38.13
C THR A 14 -31.27 20.79 36.61
N THR A 15 -32.45 21.02 36.05
CA THR A 15 -32.83 21.73 34.80
C THR A 15 -31.86 22.84 34.39
N GLY A 16 -31.51 23.12 33.13
CA GLY A 16 -32.28 23.09 31.89
C GLY A 16 -32.46 24.55 31.40
N THR A 17 -31.80 24.98 30.32
CA THR A 17 -32.26 26.05 29.40
C THR A 17 -31.33 26.24 28.20
N ALA A 18 -31.92 26.28 27.01
CA ALA A 18 -31.45 26.83 25.74
C ALA A 18 -32.67 27.45 25.04
N PRO A 19 -32.58 28.19 23.91
CA PRO A 19 -31.54 29.07 23.37
C PRO A 19 -32.10 30.51 23.15
N PRO A 20 -31.40 31.41 22.43
CA PRO A 20 -32.04 31.89 21.21
C PRO A 20 -31.09 32.13 20.02
N ALA A 21 -31.66 32.00 18.82
CA ALA A 21 -31.27 32.64 17.56
C ALA A 21 -32.56 33.27 16.97
N PRO A 22 -32.56 34.01 15.84
CA PRO A 22 -31.48 34.61 15.04
C PRO A 22 -31.73 36.11 14.74
N ALA A 23 -30.78 36.78 14.08
CA ALA A 23 -31.07 38.03 13.34
C ALA A 23 -30.37 38.01 11.98
N SER A 24 -31.18 38.21 10.94
CA SER A 24 -30.79 38.38 9.53
C SER A 24 -30.46 39.84 9.24
N ALA A 25 -29.53 40.11 8.32
CA ALA A 25 -29.65 41.23 7.38
C ALA A 25 -28.69 41.10 6.18
N VAL A 26 -29.33 41.25 5.02
CA VAL A 26 -28.87 41.37 3.63
C VAL A 26 -27.92 42.57 3.39
N ALA A 27 -26.95 42.41 2.49
CA ALA A 27 -26.50 43.49 1.59
C ALA A 27 -25.92 42.95 0.27
N LYS A 28 -26.22 43.68 -0.81
CA LYS A 28 -26.06 43.38 -2.24
C LYS A 28 -24.71 43.86 -2.84
N SER A 29 -24.29 43.17 -3.92
CA SER A 29 -23.60 43.54 -5.19
C SER A 29 -23.10 44.99 -5.41
N ALA A 30 -22.10 45.37 -6.23
CA ALA A 30 -21.21 44.82 -7.30
C ALA A 30 -20.08 45.89 -7.57
N PRO A 31 -19.37 46.04 -8.73
CA PRO A 31 -18.95 45.14 -9.83
C PRO A 31 -17.45 45.28 -10.26
N ASP A 32 -17.04 44.48 -11.25
CA ASP A 32 -16.02 44.67 -12.30
C ASP A 32 -14.51 44.90 -12.02
N ALA A 33 -13.69 43.93 -12.45
CA ALA A 33 -12.50 44.18 -13.28
C ALA A 33 -12.18 42.98 -14.18
N ALA A 34 -11.88 43.28 -15.44
CA ALA A 34 -11.80 42.41 -16.61
C ALA A 34 -10.53 41.51 -16.69
N PRO A 35 -10.45 40.58 -17.67
CA PRO A 35 -9.58 39.40 -17.64
C PRO A 35 -8.20 39.64 -18.27
N ALA A 36 -7.16 38.99 -17.71
CA ALA A 36 -5.83 38.96 -18.29
C ALA A 36 -5.54 37.59 -18.93
N LYS A 37 -5.62 37.60 -20.27
CA LYS A 37 -4.88 36.84 -21.30
C LYS A 37 -4.13 35.55 -20.94
N ASP A 38 -4.58 34.50 -21.62
CA ASP A 38 -3.83 33.47 -22.34
C ASP A 38 -2.29 33.54 -22.27
N ALA A 39 -1.70 32.52 -21.66
CA ALA A 39 -0.36 32.04 -22.00
C ALA A 39 -0.47 30.54 -22.31
N SER A 40 -0.23 30.28 -23.59
CA SER A 40 -0.37 29.03 -24.33
C SER A 40 0.50 27.88 -23.84
N ASP A 41 -0.07 26.70 -23.98
CA ASP A 41 0.53 25.38 -23.99
C ASP A 41 1.92 25.28 -24.63
N ALA A 42 2.80 24.52 -23.97
CA ALA A 42 3.84 23.74 -24.64
C ALA A 42 4.19 22.52 -23.78
N GLY A 43 3.88 21.32 -24.30
CA GLY A 43 4.60 20.09 -23.93
C GLY A 43 3.87 19.05 -23.08
N ALA A 44 2.57 18.80 -23.29
CA ALA A 44 1.94 17.57 -22.82
C ALA A 44 2.38 16.39 -23.72
N GLY A 45 3.34 15.60 -23.25
CA GLY A 45 3.56 14.26 -23.78
C GLY A 45 2.32 13.43 -23.50
N ALA A 46 1.53 13.14 -24.54
CA ALA A 46 0.38 12.25 -24.45
C ALA A 46 0.88 10.84 -24.10
N HIS A 47 0.88 10.50 -22.82
CA HIS A 47 0.88 9.11 -22.40
C HIS A 47 -0.49 8.56 -22.79
N ALA A 48 -0.53 7.76 -23.86
CA ALA A 48 -1.73 7.07 -24.28
C ALA A 48 -2.30 6.32 -23.08
N GLU A 49 -3.60 6.51 -22.87
CA GLU A 49 -4.43 5.72 -21.96
C GLU A 49 -4.16 4.23 -22.23
N ILE A 50 -3.47 3.57 -21.29
CA ILE A 50 -3.52 2.12 -21.21
C ILE A 50 -4.76 1.83 -20.39
N GLU A 51 -5.94 1.85 -21.03
CA GLU A 51 -7.01 0.98 -20.57
C GLU A 51 -6.36 -0.40 -20.49
N ILE A 52 -6.36 -1.03 -19.30
CA ILE A 52 -6.21 -2.47 -19.29
C ILE A 52 -7.38 -2.95 -20.15
N PRO A 53 -7.14 -3.55 -21.32
CA PRO A 53 -8.23 -4.18 -22.03
C PRO A 53 -8.79 -5.16 -21.02
N ILE A 54 -10.05 -4.98 -20.60
CA ILE A 54 -10.77 -6.04 -19.92
C ILE A 54 -10.68 -7.18 -20.92
N GLY A 55 -9.76 -8.12 -20.66
CA GLY A 55 -9.41 -9.12 -21.64
C GLY A 55 -10.70 -9.84 -22.00
N LYS A 56 -10.99 -9.93 -23.30
CA LYS A 56 -11.91 -10.95 -23.84
C LYS A 56 -11.69 -12.22 -23.01
N PRO A 57 -12.76 -12.87 -22.50
CA PRO A 57 -12.75 -13.74 -21.32
C PRO A 57 -11.41 -14.47 -21.12
N GLY A 58 -10.46 -13.74 -20.55
CA GLY A 58 -9.08 -14.16 -20.41
C GLY A 58 -8.95 -14.70 -19.01
N TRP A 59 -8.34 -15.87 -18.87
CA TRP A 59 -7.84 -16.48 -17.63
C TRP A 59 -8.36 -15.85 -16.32
N LYS A 60 -9.65 -15.98 -16.05
CA LYS A 60 -10.22 -15.41 -14.82
C LYS A 60 -10.02 -16.42 -13.71
N SER A 61 -9.09 -16.15 -12.81
CA SER A 61 -9.11 -16.78 -11.49
C SER A 61 -9.94 -15.91 -10.56
N VAL A 62 -11.01 -16.47 -10.01
CA VAL A 62 -11.70 -15.92 -8.84
C VAL A 62 -11.59 -16.98 -7.76
N PRO A 63 -10.64 -16.83 -6.81
CA PRO A 63 -10.56 -17.69 -5.66
C PRO A 63 -11.91 -17.68 -4.97
N LYS A 64 -12.35 -18.85 -4.50
CA LYS A 64 -13.49 -18.89 -3.59
C LYS A 64 -13.12 -18.13 -2.33
N GLU A 65 -14.08 -17.39 -1.80
CA GLU A 65 -14.00 -16.93 -0.42
C GLU A 65 -13.69 -18.12 0.49
N GLN A 66 -12.59 -18.05 1.21
CA GLN A 66 -12.27 -19.04 2.22
C GLN A 66 -11.79 -18.30 3.44
N ASN A 67 -12.51 -18.50 4.55
CA ASN A 67 -12.23 -17.84 5.82
C ASN A 67 -12.35 -16.30 5.77
N GLY A 68 -13.22 -15.77 4.89
CA GLY A 68 -13.57 -14.34 4.82
C GLY A 68 -12.59 -13.46 4.05
N PHE A 69 -11.67 -14.04 3.26
CA PHE A 69 -10.76 -13.29 2.40
C PHE A 69 -10.68 -13.87 0.98
N TYR A 70 -10.52 -12.96 0.02
CA TYR A 70 -10.22 -13.21 -1.38
C TYR A 70 -8.78 -12.78 -1.68
N VAL A 71 -8.07 -13.55 -2.51
CA VAL A 71 -6.76 -13.15 -3.02
C VAL A 71 -6.97 -12.15 -4.16
N ALA A 72 -6.55 -10.91 -3.99
CA ALA A 72 -6.73 -9.85 -4.99
C ALA A 72 -5.52 -9.76 -5.94
N LEU A 73 -4.32 -9.91 -5.40
CA LEU A 73 -3.06 -9.90 -6.12
C LEU A 73 -2.13 -10.96 -5.50
N ASP A 74 -1.41 -11.72 -6.31
CA ASP A 74 -0.50 -12.77 -5.84
C ASP A 74 0.72 -12.94 -6.76
N GLY A 75 1.80 -13.56 -6.27
CA GLY A 75 3.05 -13.80 -7.01
C GLY A 75 4.29 -13.15 -6.38
N LEU A 76 5.39 -13.08 -7.15
CA LEU A 76 6.66 -12.51 -6.68
C LEU A 76 6.63 -10.98 -6.67
N CYS A 77 5.78 -10.43 -5.80
CA CYS A 77 5.65 -9.00 -5.62
C CYS A 77 6.78 -8.50 -4.66
N SER A 78 7.94 -8.08 -5.20
CA SER A 78 9.08 -7.55 -4.44
C SER A 78 8.73 -6.60 -3.28
N LYS A 79 7.83 -5.63 -3.51
CA LYS A 79 7.46 -4.64 -2.49
C LYS A 79 6.01 -4.17 -2.69
N LEU A 80 5.06 -4.82 -2.01
CA LEU A 80 3.71 -4.29 -1.88
C LEU A 80 3.65 -3.28 -0.74
N GLY A 81 2.93 -2.20 -0.98
CA GLY A 81 2.52 -1.22 0.02
C GLY A 81 1.18 -0.61 -0.36
N PHE A 82 0.53 0.05 0.59
CA PHE A 82 -0.68 0.81 0.34
C PHE A 82 -0.63 2.16 1.05
N GLY A 83 -1.34 3.13 0.49
CA GLY A 83 -1.58 4.45 1.08
C GLY A 83 -3.00 4.93 0.78
N ARG A 84 -3.50 5.87 1.57
CA ARG A 84 -4.83 6.46 1.38
C ARG A 84 -4.76 7.71 0.52
N ALA A 85 -5.74 7.85 -0.37
CA ALA A 85 -6.07 9.09 -1.06
C ALA A 85 -7.54 9.42 -0.72
N GLY A 86 -7.74 10.18 0.36
CA GLY A 86 -9.04 10.39 0.99
C GLY A 86 -9.65 9.07 1.45
N LYS A 87 -10.85 8.75 0.96
CA LYS A 87 -11.53 7.48 1.25
C LYS A 87 -10.99 6.31 0.43
N ASP A 88 -10.27 6.59 -0.65
CA ASP A 88 -9.78 5.58 -1.57
C ASP A 88 -8.40 5.06 -1.13
N VAL A 89 -8.01 3.90 -1.66
CA VAL A 89 -6.72 3.26 -1.39
C VAL A 89 -5.94 3.10 -2.67
N VAL A 90 -4.68 3.52 -2.65
CA VAL A 90 -3.70 3.22 -3.68
C VAL A 90 -2.80 2.12 -3.15
N VAL A 91 -2.75 1.00 -3.86
CA VAL A 91 -1.77 -0.07 -3.66
C VAL A 91 -0.67 0.14 -4.67
N HIS A 92 0.58 0.02 -4.24
CA HIS A 92 1.73 0.09 -5.11
C HIS A 92 2.56 -1.19 -5.02
N TYR A 93 3.20 -1.52 -6.13
CA TYR A 93 4.08 -2.67 -6.31
C TYR A 93 5.42 -2.20 -6.86
N GLY A 94 6.52 -2.62 -6.26
CA GLY A 94 7.86 -2.40 -6.78
C GLY A 94 8.58 -1.21 -6.16
N GLY A 95 9.69 -0.86 -6.78
CA GLY A 95 10.58 0.22 -6.39
C GLY A 95 11.83 -0.21 -5.61
N THR A 96 12.88 0.62 -5.66
CA THR A 96 14.17 0.34 -5.02
C THR A 96 14.05 0.31 -3.49
N SER A 97 14.64 -0.70 -2.87
CA SER A 97 14.99 -0.65 -1.45
C SER A 97 16.24 0.22 -1.28
N MET A 98 16.30 0.94 -0.15
CA MET A 98 17.46 1.76 0.24
C MET A 98 18.74 0.93 0.48
N TYR A 99 18.65 -0.41 0.41
CA TYR A 99 19.78 -1.32 0.53
C TYR A 99 20.18 -1.84 -0.85
N ALA A 100 21.43 -1.57 -1.25
CA ALA A 100 22.01 -1.76 -2.57
C ALA A 100 22.07 -3.21 -3.12
N SER A 101 21.37 -4.15 -2.50
CA SER A 101 21.30 -5.56 -2.92
C SER A 101 19.92 -6.01 -3.41
N GLU A 102 18.91 -5.13 -3.39
CA GLU A 102 17.54 -5.47 -3.80
C GLU A 102 17.23 -4.98 -5.22
N ARG A 103 16.52 -5.82 -5.97
CA ARG A 103 16.17 -5.61 -7.38
C ARG A 103 15.47 -4.24 -7.56
N SER A 104 15.94 -3.44 -8.51
CA SER A 104 15.37 -2.14 -8.88
C SER A 104 14.38 -2.28 -10.03
N GLY A 105 13.30 -1.51 -10.03
CA GLY A 105 12.32 -1.45 -11.11
C GLY A 105 11.26 -0.40 -10.82
N ASN A 106 10.64 0.15 -11.86
CA ASN A 106 9.55 1.11 -11.71
C ASN A 106 8.39 0.49 -10.93
N ALA A 107 7.75 1.32 -10.12
CA ALA A 107 6.56 0.95 -9.39
C ALA A 107 5.33 0.95 -10.28
N SER A 108 4.42 0.02 -9.99
CA SER A 108 3.10 -0.07 -10.60
C SER A 108 2.03 0.21 -9.57
N PHE A 109 0.93 0.83 -9.99
CA PHE A 109 -0.11 1.30 -9.07
C PHE A 109 -1.48 0.70 -9.41
N ILE A 110 -2.20 0.38 -8.34
CA ILE A 110 -3.59 -0.09 -8.37
C ILE A 110 -4.41 0.82 -7.47
N GLY A 111 -5.48 1.39 -8.00
CA GLY A 111 -6.54 1.99 -7.20
C GLY A 111 -7.52 0.91 -6.73
N LEU A 112 -7.86 0.93 -5.45
CA LEU A 112 -8.98 0.16 -4.92
C LEU A 112 -10.26 0.96 -5.14
N ARG A 113 -11.14 0.47 -6.01
CA ARG A 113 -12.53 0.92 -6.09
C ARG A 113 -13.47 -0.09 -5.43
N GLU A 114 -14.70 0.34 -5.18
CA GLU A 114 -15.77 -0.53 -4.67
C GLU A 114 -15.92 -1.80 -5.53
N ALA A 115 -15.89 -1.63 -6.86
CA ALA A 115 -16.05 -2.71 -7.82
C ALA A 115 -14.81 -3.60 -8.03
N GLY A 116 -13.68 -3.32 -7.37
CA GLY A 116 -12.45 -4.11 -7.49
C GLY A 116 -11.17 -3.28 -7.62
N LEU A 117 -10.09 -3.98 -7.94
CA LEU A 117 -8.80 -3.39 -8.26
C LEU A 117 -8.81 -2.82 -9.68
N GLU A 118 -8.33 -1.61 -9.86
CA GLU A 118 -8.15 -0.96 -11.16
C GLU A 118 -6.70 -0.50 -11.26
N SER A 119 -5.99 -0.85 -12.34
CA SER A 119 -4.68 -0.23 -12.55
C SER A 119 -4.87 1.24 -12.89
N ILE A 120 -4.15 2.09 -12.16
CA ILE A 120 -4.17 3.54 -12.38
C ILE A 120 -2.96 3.99 -13.21
N GLY A 121 -2.43 3.09 -14.05
CA GLY A 121 -1.34 3.36 -15.00
C GLY A 121 0.07 3.28 -14.43
N ASP A 122 1.05 3.41 -15.33
CA ASP A 122 2.50 3.34 -15.08
C ASP A 122 3.12 4.75 -15.18
N PRO A 123 3.17 5.53 -14.09
CA PRO A 123 4.14 6.59 -13.99
C PRO A 123 5.52 5.96 -13.78
N VAL A 124 6.55 6.51 -14.42
CA VAL A 124 7.97 6.12 -14.27
C VAL A 124 8.47 6.50 -12.86
N ILE A 125 7.88 5.90 -11.82
CA ILE A 125 8.17 6.13 -10.39
C ILE A 125 9.08 5.01 -9.94
N ALA A 126 10.29 5.33 -9.48
CA ALA A 126 11.29 4.32 -9.17
C ALA A 126 11.19 3.79 -7.73
N SER A 127 10.64 4.53 -6.78
CA SER A 127 10.50 4.12 -5.37
C SER A 127 9.44 4.95 -4.64
N PRO A 128 8.17 4.52 -4.65
CA PRO A 128 7.12 5.22 -3.92
C PRO A 128 7.39 5.14 -2.41
N THR A 129 7.48 6.31 -1.76
CA THR A 129 7.67 6.44 -0.31
C THR A 129 6.47 7.02 0.41
N GLY A 130 5.50 7.58 -0.31
CA GLY A 130 4.27 8.11 0.26
C GLY A 130 3.19 8.34 -0.79
N VAL A 131 1.93 8.21 -0.37
CA VAL A 131 0.75 8.55 -1.16
C VAL A 131 -0.11 9.48 -0.31
N ALA A 132 -0.61 10.57 -0.90
CA ALA A 132 -1.62 11.42 -0.28
C ALA A 132 -2.49 12.08 -1.34
N GLY A 133 -3.76 12.32 -1.04
CA GLY A 133 -4.67 12.98 -1.95
C GLY A 133 -6.09 12.95 -1.44
N LYS A 134 -7.03 13.42 -2.24
CA LYS A 134 -8.47 13.44 -1.91
C LYS A 134 -9.21 12.23 -2.44
N SER A 135 -8.74 11.65 -3.54
CA SER A 135 -9.38 10.52 -4.22
C SER A 135 -8.41 9.86 -5.20
N LEU A 136 -8.81 8.76 -5.84
CA LEU A 136 -8.08 8.19 -6.98
C LEU A 136 -8.00 9.12 -8.21
N GLU A 137 -8.85 10.15 -8.27
CA GLU A 137 -8.83 11.15 -9.33
C GLU A 137 -7.93 12.34 -9.00
N ASP A 138 -7.47 12.50 -7.75
CA ASP A 138 -6.53 13.58 -7.39
C ASP A 138 -5.67 13.17 -6.20
N PHE A 139 -4.45 12.74 -6.49
CA PHE A 139 -3.48 12.36 -5.47
C PHE A 139 -2.04 12.53 -5.93
N TRP A 140 -1.14 12.47 -4.96
CA TRP A 140 0.29 12.65 -5.06
C TRP A 140 1.02 11.40 -4.63
N ILE A 141 2.15 11.14 -5.28
CA ILE A 141 3.13 10.13 -4.90
C ILE A 141 4.47 10.82 -4.74
N ALA A 142 5.14 10.54 -3.62
CA ALA A 142 6.57 10.83 -3.47
C ALA A 142 7.41 9.66 -3.99
N ASP A 143 8.31 9.96 -4.91
CA ASP A 143 9.31 9.04 -5.46
C ASP A 143 10.68 9.36 -4.86
N SER A 144 11.25 8.45 -4.08
CA SER A 144 12.61 8.60 -3.56
C SER A 144 13.62 8.04 -4.55
N THR A 145 14.43 8.91 -5.15
CA THR A 145 15.49 8.49 -6.08
C THR A 145 16.71 7.84 -5.39
N GLY A 146 16.56 7.34 -4.15
CA GLY A 146 17.58 6.49 -3.49
C GLY A 146 18.59 7.18 -2.57
N SER A 147 18.49 8.49 -2.29
CA SER A 147 19.27 9.13 -1.21
C SER A 147 18.46 9.24 0.09
N ARG A 148 19.09 8.94 1.23
CA ARG A 148 18.50 9.11 2.58
C ARG A 148 18.18 10.57 2.94
N SER A 149 18.65 11.54 2.16
CA SER A 149 18.27 12.93 2.31
C SER A 149 17.10 13.28 1.38
N SER A 150 16.23 14.18 1.85
CA SER A 150 15.16 14.84 1.10
C SER A 150 15.63 15.57 -0.17
N ASP A 151 16.94 15.59 -0.43
CA ASP A 151 17.59 16.25 -1.57
C ASP A 151 17.30 15.60 -2.94
N GLY A 152 16.51 14.52 -3.01
CA GLY A 152 16.29 13.77 -4.26
C GLY A 152 14.85 13.35 -4.56
N ALA A 153 13.85 13.72 -3.76
CA ALA A 153 12.48 13.24 -4.01
C ALA A 153 11.86 13.91 -5.26
N ILE A 154 11.29 13.12 -6.16
CA ILE A 154 10.46 13.57 -7.28
C ILE A 154 8.99 13.42 -6.87
N LEU A 155 8.15 14.40 -7.17
CA LEU A 155 6.71 14.28 -6.92
C LEU A 155 5.95 14.00 -8.20
N HIS A 156 4.95 13.14 -8.09
CA HIS A 156 4.04 12.82 -9.18
C HIS A 156 2.63 13.10 -8.71
N ARG A 157 1.89 13.95 -9.43
CA ARG A 157 0.45 14.15 -9.21
C ARG A 157 -0.33 13.40 -10.28
N ARG A 158 -1.34 12.68 -9.86
CA ARG A 158 -2.41 12.22 -10.73
C ARG A 158 -3.58 13.18 -10.63
N THR A 159 -4.12 13.63 -11.76
CA THR A 159 -5.39 14.36 -11.83
C THR A 159 -6.24 13.78 -12.96
N GLY A 160 -7.39 13.19 -12.61
CA GLY A 160 -8.14 12.28 -13.47
C GLY A 160 -7.28 11.08 -13.88
N THR A 161 -7.07 10.91 -15.18
CA THR A 161 -6.16 9.90 -15.75
C THR A 161 -4.75 10.43 -16.02
N ALA A 162 -4.55 11.74 -15.94
CA ALA A 162 -3.28 12.38 -16.30
C ALA A 162 -2.28 12.31 -15.15
N TRP A 163 -1.03 11.98 -15.49
CA TRP A 163 0.10 12.09 -14.58
C TRP A 163 0.92 13.34 -14.93
N LYS A 164 1.28 14.10 -13.90
CA LYS A 164 2.23 15.21 -14.01
C LYS A 164 3.39 14.96 -13.04
N THR A 165 4.60 14.93 -13.59
CA THR A 165 5.83 14.82 -12.82
C THR A 165 6.37 16.21 -12.54
N TYR A 166 6.82 16.40 -11.30
CA TYR A 166 7.36 17.64 -10.79
C TYR A 166 8.83 17.40 -10.43
N PRO A 167 9.77 17.77 -11.33
CA PRO A 167 11.18 17.55 -11.09
C PRO A 167 11.71 18.50 -10.01
N LYS A 168 12.77 18.04 -9.32
CA LYS A 168 13.44 18.70 -8.19
C LYS A 168 13.74 20.20 -8.41
N ASP A 169 14.10 20.59 -9.63
CA ASP A 169 14.53 21.95 -9.97
C ASP A 169 13.38 22.90 -10.29
N GLN A 170 12.21 22.36 -10.66
CA GLN A 170 11.00 23.14 -10.92
C GLN A 170 10.05 23.19 -9.73
N THR A 171 10.23 22.27 -8.79
CA THR A 171 9.52 22.31 -7.53
C THR A 171 10.52 22.30 -6.40
N ASN A 172 10.64 23.44 -5.70
CA ASN A 172 11.33 23.55 -4.42
C ASN A 172 10.63 22.75 -3.30
N LEU A 173 9.98 21.63 -3.66
CA LEU A 173 9.13 20.73 -2.89
C LEU A 173 9.96 19.91 -1.91
N HIS A 174 10.31 20.47 -0.76
CA HIS A 174 10.94 19.74 0.33
C HIS A 174 9.90 18.86 1.03
N ALA A 175 9.71 17.64 0.53
CA ALA A 175 9.08 16.59 1.31
C ALA A 175 10.07 16.20 2.43
N TRP A 176 9.88 16.72 3.64
CA TRP A 176 10.62 16.26 4.81
C TRP A 176 10.23 14.81 5.11
N LEU A 177 11.17 13.89 4.91
CA LEU A 177 11.02 12.46 5.15
C LEU A 177 12.09 12.02 6.15
N ASP A 178 11.78 12.18 7.44
CA ASP A 178 12.32 11.34 8.52
C ASP A 178 11.11 10.77 9.28
N GLY A 179 10.50 9.72 8.70
CA GLY A 179 9.50 8.90 9.37
C GLY A 179 8.06 9.44 9.39
N GLY A 180 7.75 10.56 8.74
CA GLY A 180 6.42 11.18 8.79
C GLY A 180 6.01 11.91 7.50
N ILE A 181 5.28 11.17 6.65
CA ILE A 181 4.16 11.59 5.79
C ILE A 181 4.33 12.77 4.78
N ILE A 182 3.89 12.54 3.53
CA ILE A 182 2.98 13.52 2.91
C ILE A 182 1.71 13.48 3.78
N GLY A 183 1.61 14.33 4.80
CA GLY A 183 0.53 14.32 5.81
C GLY A 183 -0.83 13.93 5.24
N GLN A 184 -1.60 13.11 5.97
CA GLN A 184 -3.05 13.11 5.80
C GLN A 184 -3.47 14.60 5.75
N GLY A 185 -3.86 15.10 4.57
CA GLY A 185 -4.14 16.53 4.36
C GLY A 185 -3.40 17.26 3.22
N GLY A 186 -2.50 16.60 2.47
CA GLY A 186 -1.97 17.19 1.21
C GLY A 186 -1.10 18.43 1.40
N MET A 187 -0.05 18.32 2.22
CA MET A 187 0.93 19.40 2.40
C MET A 187 2.18 19.18 1.56
N ALA A 188 2.72 20.29 1.07
CA ALA A 188 3.90 20.35 0.20
C ALA A 188 4.70 21.62 0.56
N PHE A 189 6.03 21.57 0.67
CA PHE A 189 6.84 22.77 0.96
C PHE A 189 7.56 23.26 -0.29
N ALA A 190 7.17 24.36 -0.94
CA ALA A 190 7.85 24.88 -2.13
C ALA A 190 8.32 26.35 -1.97
N ASN A 191 9.57 26.65 -2.33
CA ASN A 191 10.20 27.99 -2.33
C ASN A 191 10.38 28.61 -0.94
N GLY A 192 10.55 27.80 0.11
CA GLY A 192 10.45 28.30 1.49
C GLY A 192 9.02 28.69 1.90
N GLU A 193 8.02 28.22 1.16
CA GLU A 193 6.60 28.42 1.43
C GLU A 193 5.90 27.08 1.66
N LEU A 194 5.07 26.99 2.69
CA LEU A 194 4.20 25.84 2.95
C LEU A 194 2.95 25.90 2.07
N TRP A 195 2.70 24.86 1.28
CA TRP A 195 1.48 24.66 0.50
C TRP A 195 0.58 23.67 1.19
N VAL A 196 -0.70 24.03 1.29
CA VAL A 196 -1.78 23.17 1.78
C VAL A 196 -2.83 23.06 0.69
N GLU A 197 -3.13 21.83 0.31
CA GLU A 197 -4.11 21.55 -0.74
C GLU A 197 -5.49 22.14 -0.39
N GLY A 198 -6.04 22.99 -1.27
CA GLY A 198 -7.35 23.62 -1.09
C GLY A 198 -7.34 25.00 -0.41
N SER A 199 -6.17 25.49 0.02
CA SER A 199 -6.05 26.88 0.49
C SER A 199 -5.65 27.82 -0.65
N ASN A 200 -6.46 28.86 -0.89
CA ASN A 200 -6.07 29.99 -1.75
C ASN A 200 -5.13 30.98 -1.05
N THR A 201 -4.86 30.76 0.23
CA THR A 201 -4.09 31.64 1.12
C THR A 201 -2.83 30.94 1.59
N LYS A 202 -1.69 31.62 1.43
CA LYS A 202 -0.41 31.08 1.87
C LYS A 202 -0.25 31.21 3.38
N PRO A 203 0.29 30.20 4.07
CA PRO A 203 0.77 30.34 5.43
C PRO A 203 1.88 31.41 5.46
N PRO A 204 1.83 32.36 6.40
CA PRO A 204 2.84 33.41 6.48
C PRO A 204 4.18 32.82 6.96
N ALA A 205 5.31 33.36 6.51
CA ALA A 205 6.64 32.99 6.99
C ALA A 205 6.78 33.09 8.53
N ALA A 206 5.97 33.96 9.15
CA ALA A 206 5.85 34.06 10.61
C ALA A 206 5.47 32.73 11.29
N LEU A 207 4.90 31.78 10.56
CA LEU A 207 4.59 30.45 11.06
C LEU A 207 5.87 29.70 11.47
N GLU A 208 6.99 29.86 10.75
CA GLU A 208 8.24 29.13 11.01
C GLU A 208 9.32 29.96 11.68
N ASN A 209 9.23 31.30 11.63
CA ASN A 209 10.25 32.18 12.15
C ASN A 209 10.66 31.84 13.60
N GLY A 210 11.96 31.63 13.80
CA GLY A 210 12.56 31.33 15.12
C GLY A 210 12.37 29.90 15.61
N LEU A 211 11.98 28.97 14.74
CA LEU A 211 11.80 27.55 15.06
C LEU A 211 12.85 26.68 14.36
N ASP A 212 13.30 25.65 15.05
CA ASP A 212 14.15 24.59 14.49
C ASP A 212 13.31 23.33 14.24
N ARG A 213 13.59 22.65 13.12
CA ARG A 213 13.05 21.33 12.73
C ARG A 213 11.52 21.13 12.78
N PRO A 214 10.67 22.07 12.32
CA PRO A 214 9.22 21.96 12.51
C PRO A 214 8.61 20.67 11.91
N SER A 215 7.76 20.00 12.69
CA SER A 215 6.82 18.95 12.24
C SER A 215 5.47 19.58 11.92
N PHE A 216 4.84 19.23 10.80
CA PHE A 216 3.58 19.83 10.37
C PHE A 216 2.43 18.81 10.32
N ALA A 217 1.22 19.32 10.48
CA ALA A 217 -0.03 18.64 10.20
C ALA A 217 -1.04 19.64 9.58
N ALA A 218 -1.77 19.21 8.55
CA ALA A 218 -2.87 19.98 7.97
C ALA A 218 -4.18 19.34 8.36
N PHE A 219 -5.12 20.18 8.78
CA PHE A 219 -6.50 19.77 9.01
C PHE A 219 -7.27 19.74 7.69
N PRO A 220 -8.32 18.91 7.59
CA PRO A 220 -9.29 18.97 6.49
C PRO A 220 -9.92 20.35 6.27
N THR A 221 -9.91 21.22 7.29
CA THR A 221 -10.38 22.62 7.21
C THR A 221 -9.43 23.54 6.43
N GLY A 222 -8.21 23.09 6.13
CA GLY A 222 -7.13 23.91 5.58
C GLY A 222 -6.29 24.60 6.66
N ASP A 223 -6.63 24.42 7.94
CA ASP A 223 -5.81 24.90 9.05
C ASP A 223 -4.50 24.10 9.12
N ILE A 224 -3.46 24.72 9.68
CA ILE A 224 -2.15 24.10 9.87
C ILE A 224 -1.82 24.13 11.34
N LEU A 225 -1.29 23.01 11.82
CA LEU A 225 -0.59 22.94 13.08
C LEU A 225 0.83 22.51 12.83
N LEU A 226 1.78 23.18 13.47
CA LEU A 226 3.15 22.70 13.56
C LEU A 226 3.54 22.52 15.02
N VAL A 227 4.49 21.62 15.23
CA VAL A 227 5.21 21.47 16.49
C VAL A 227 6.69 21.58 16.20
N ALA A 228 7.39 22.41 16.97
CA ALA A 228 8.80 22.69 16.77
C ALA A 228 9.52 23.03 18.08
N GLN A 229 10.84 23.09 18.01
CA GLN A 229 11.69 23.56 19.10
C GLN A 229 12.07 25.01 18.84
N PRO A 230 12.08 25.89 19.85
CA PRO A 230 12.58 27.25 19.67
C PRO A 230 14.07 27.24 19.29
N ALA A 231 14.42 27.88 18.18
CA ALA A 231 15.80 27.87 17.65
C ALA A 231 16.80 28.57 18.58
N ASP A 232 16.34 29.57 19.33
CA ASP A 232 17.16 30.32 20.29
C ASP A 232 17.33 29.58 21.63
N LYS A 233 16.52 28.55 21.90
CA LYS A 233 16.44 27.86 23.20
C LYS A 233 16.14 26.37 23.03
N PRO A 234 17.14 25.55 22.67
CA PRO A 234 16.93 24.11 22.52
C PRO A 234 16.49 23.43 23.83
N GLU A 235 16.86 23.96 24.99
CA GLU A 235 16.40 23.42 26.27
C GLU A 235 14.94 23.78 26.61
N ALA A 236 14.32 24.69 25.86
CA ALA A 236 12.95 25.09 26.13
C ALA A 236 11.96 23.99 25.70
N PRO A 237 10.77 23.94 26.34
CA PRO A 237 9.68 23.12 25.86
C PRO A 237 9.42 23.32 24.37
N TYR A 238 9.00 22.25 23.70
CA TYR A 238 8.44 22.36 22.36
C TYR A 238 7.31 23.40 22.34
N VAL A 239 7.16 24.06 21.20
CA VAL A 239 6.05 24.97 20.93
C VAL A 239 5.20 24.37 19.83
N SER A 240 3.92 24.70 19.87
CA SER A 240 3.03 24.49 18.74
C SER A 240 2.60 25.85 18.17
N ARG A 241 2.47 25.93 16.85
CA ARG A 241 1.81 27.06 16.20
C ARG A 241 0.66 26.55 15.36
N THR A 242 -0.49 27.20 15.48
CA THR A 242 -1.60 26.99 14.57
C THR A 242 -1.74 28.19 13.64
N TRP A 243 -2.13 27.93 12.41
CA TRP A 243 -2.48 28.94 11.44
C TRP A 243 -3.80 28.59 10.78
N SER A 244 -4.68 29.59 10.68
CA SER A 244 -5.79 29.57 9.73
C SER A 244 -5.82 30.89 8.95
N PRO A 245 -6.39 30.89 7.72
CA PRO A 245 -6.52 32.09 6.91
C PRO A 245 -7.22 33.24 7.64
N GLN A 246 -8.18 32.94 8.52
CA GLN A 246 -9.04 33.92 9.19
C GLN A 246 -8.48 34.38 10.53
N VAL A 247 -7.68 33.55 11.22
CA VAL A 247 -7.24 33.79 12.60
C VAL A 247 -5.76 34.20 12.68
N GLY A 248 -4.98 33.91 11.64
CA GLY A 248 -3.53 34.13 11.65
C GLY A 248 -2.78 33.11 12.49
N VAL A 249 -1.54 33.42 12.87
CA VAL A 249 -0.67 32.51 13.63
C VAL A 249 -0.91 32.66 15.13
N LYS A 250 -1.22 31.55 15.80
CA LYS A 250 -1.27 31.46 17.27
C LYS A 250 -0.19 30.50 17.76
N GLN A 251 0.60 30.92 18.75
CA GLN A 251 1.61 30.08 19.37
C GLN A 251 1.15 29.61 20.75
N GLN A 252 1.44 28.35 21.08
CA GLN A 252 1.22 27.77 22.40
C GLN A 252 2.40 26.91 22.83
N SER A 253 2.63 26.83 24.14
CA SER A 253 3.62 25.92 24.72
C SER A 253 3.12 24.47 24.68
N LEU A 254 4.00 23.54 24.35
CA LEU A 254 3.81 22.09 24.40
C LEU A 254 4.62 21.47 25.56
N ALA A 255 4.70 22.18 26.69
CA ALA A 255 5.41 21.72 27.89
C ALA A 255 4.93 20.37 28.45
N VAL A 256 3.71 19.95 28.10
CA VAL A 256 3.13 18.68 28.52
C VAL A 256 3.94 17.45 28.06
N LEU A 257 4.70 17.55 26.97
CA LEU A 257 5.48 16.43 26.45
C LEU A 257 6.92 16.37 27.02
N GLY A 258 7.45 17.47 27.56
CA GLY A 258 8.87 17.56 27.92
C GLY A 258 9.78 17.80 26.71
N THR A 259 11.08 17.52 26.85
CA THR A 259 12.13 17.78 25.84
C THR A 259 12.97 16.54 25.50
N ASP A 260 12.57 15.35 25.98
CA ASP A 260 13.33 14.09 25.90
C ASP A 260 13.52 13.56 24.48
N ARG A 261 12.54 13.77 23.60
CA ARG A 261 12.60 13.38 22.18
C ARG A 261 11.70 14.26 21.34
N TRP A 262 12.07 14.39 20.08
CA TRP A 262 11.27 15.10 19.09
C TRP A 262 9.84 14.52 19.01
N PRO A 263 8.79 15.36 19.19
CA PRO A 263 7.43 14.88 19.13
C PRO A 263 7.05 14.52 17.69
N SER A 264 6.48 13.34 17.52
CA SER A 264 5.85 12.92 16.27
C SER A 264 4.38 13.32 16.29
N LEU A 265 3.93 14.03 15.26
CA LEU A 265 2.50 14.28 15.04
C LEU A 265 1.87 13.02 14.44
N VAL A 266 0.77 12.57 15.03
CA VAL A 266 0.09 11.33 14.67
C VAL A 266 -1.42 11.56 14.56
N GLU A 267 -2.03 11.00 13.50
CA GLU A 267 -3.47 10.99 13.18
C GLU A 267 -4.18 12.36 13.28
N VAL A 268 -4.58 12.91 12.14
CA VAL A 268 -5.23 14.23 12.08
C VAL A 268 -6.72 14.08 11.83
N ALA A 269 -7.54 14.54 12.78
CA ALA A 269 -8.98 14.72 12.61
C ALA A 269 -9.31 16.21 12.43
N PRO A 270 -10.51 16.58 11.94
CA PRO A 270 -10.89 17.98 11.71
C PRO A 270 -10.68 18.94 12.90
N ASN A 271 -10.73 18.43 14.12
CA ASN A 271 -10.69 19.21 15.36
C ASN A 271 -9.69 18.67 16.39
N GLU A 272 -8.94 17.61 16.09
CA GLU A 272 -7.95 17.08 17.03
C GLU A 272 -6.74 16.46 16.34
N ILE A 273 -5.61 16.56 17.04
CA ILE A 273 -4.32 15.99 16.65
C ILE A 273 -3.67 15.40 17.88
N TYR A 274 -2.91 14.33 17.69
CA TYR A 274 -2.08 13.77 18.74
C TYR A 274 -0.60 14.03 18.46
N ALA A 275 0.16 14.20 19.53
CA ALA A 275 1.61 14.30 19.50
C ALA A 275 2.20 13.29 20.48
N THR A 276 3.21 12.53 20.06
CA THR A 276 3.85 11.49 20.88
C THR A 276 5.35 11.70 20.99
N THR A 277 5.94 11.48 22.17
CA THR A 277 7.40 11.39 22.36
C THR A 277 7.82 9.92 22.52
N VAL A 278 8.88 9.62 23.29
CA VAL A 278 9.27 8.22 23.59
C VAL A 278 8.11 7.51 24.27
N ASP A 279 7.55 8.05 25.34
CA ASP A 279 6.59 7.36 26.20
C ASP A 279 5.40 8.24 26.62
N LYS A 280 5.25 9.44 26.05
CA LYS A 280 4.12 10.32 26.34
C LYS A 280 3.30 10.57 25.10
N ALA A 281 2.01 10.83 25.32
CA ALA A 281 1.11 11.33 24.29
C ALA A 281 0.33 12.53 24.81
N ALA A 282 0.16 13.54 23.96
CA ALA A 282 -0.67 14.70 24.20
C ALA A 282 -1.68 14.87 23.07
N ARG A 283 -2.84 15.46 23.40
CA ARG A 283 -3.91 15.76 22.45
C ARG A 283 -4.10 17.27 22.33
N TRP A 284 -4.19 17.74 21.10
CA TRP A 284 -4.70 19.05 20.73
C TRP A 284 -6.20 18.97 20.48
N ASP A 285 -7.01 19.81 21.10
CA ASP A 285 -8.48 19.84 20.94
C ASP A 285 -9.01 21.01 20.09
N GLY A 286 -8.13 21.63 19.30
CA GLY A 286 -8.42 22.87 18.59
C GLY A 286 -8.06 24.14 19.37
N SER A 287 -7.89 24.03 20.70
CA SER A 287 -7.65 25.19 21.56
C SER A 287 -6.46 25.04 22.51
N LYS A 288 -6.18 23.84 23.01
CA LYS A 288 -5.10 23.59 23.97
C LYS A 288 -4.55 22.17 23.85
N TRP A 289 -3.32 21.99 24.34
CA TRP A 289 -2.73 20.68 24.53
C TRP A 289 -3.06 20.09 25.90
N THR A 290 -3.47 18.83 25.92
CA THR A 290 -3.75 18.05 27.13
C THR A 290 -2.89 16.79 27.15
N LEU A 291 -2.15 16.55 28.23
CA LEU A 291 -1.40 15.31 28.41
C LEU A 291 -2.38 14.15 28.60
N LEU A 292 -2.25 13.08 27.80
CA LEU A 292 -3.05 11.86 27.96
C LEU A 292 -2.43 10.91 28.99
N GLY A 293 -1.11 11.01 29.20
CA GLY A 293 -0.38 10.24 30.21
C GLY A 293 0.97 9.73 29.69
N THR A 294 1.61 8.90 30.50
CA THR A 294 2.83 8.16 30.16
C THR A 294 2.49 6.69 29.95
N THR A 295 3.02 6.10 28.89
CA THR A 295 2.89 4.68 28.56
C THR A 295 3.86 3.83 29.37
N SER A 296 3.65 2.52 29.46
CA SER A 296 4.55 1.63 30.21
C SER A 296 5.87 1.33 29.49
N GLY A 297 6.12 1.93 28.34
CA GLY A 297 7.31 1.73 27.51
C GLY A 297 7.26 2.58 26.24
N PRO A 298 8.31 2.53 25.41
CA PRO A 298 8.41 3.38 24.23
C PRO A 298 7.28 3.13 23.22
N ILE A 299 6.69 4.20 22.69
CA ILE A 299 5.65 4.22 21.66
C ILE A 299 6.32 4.01 20.30
N ARG A 300 5.87 2.98 19.59
CA ARG A 300 6.26 2.69 18.20
C ARG A 300 5.29 3.31 17.19
N SER A 301 4.00 3.24 17.48
CA SER A 301 2.96 3.89 16.66
C SER A 301 1.73 4.21 17.48
N ALA A 302 0.93 5.16 17.00
CA ALA A 302 -0.28 5.64 17.66
C ALA A 302 -1.40 5.77 16.62
N HIS A 303 -2.62 5.43 17.03
CA HIS A 303 -3.79 5.28 16.17
C HIS A 303 -5.02 5.80 16.91
N ARG A 304 -5.77 6.68 16.25
CA ARG A 304 -7.01 7.23 16.78
C ARG A 304 -8.16 6.26 16.56
N ALA A 305 -8.95 6.01 17.61
CA ALA A 305 -10.16 5.20 17.54
C ALA A 305 -11.44 6.02 17.43
N ALA A 306 -11.52 7.11 18.19
CA ALA A 306 -12.63 8.04 18.19
C ALA A 306 -12.16 9.33 18.87
N ASP A 307 -13.06 10.31 18.98
CA ASP A 307 -12.82 11.53 19.74
C ASP A 307 -12.29 11.20 21.14
N ASN A 308 -11.11 11.73 21.47
CA ASN A 308 -10.46 11.51 22.76
C ASN A 308 -10.05 10.05 23.06
N ASP A 309 -9.92 9.20 22.04
CA ASP A 309 -9.57 7.78 22.20
C ASP A 309 -8.34 7.41 21.35
N LEU A 310 -7.16 7.46 21.98
CA LEU A 310 -5.89 7.13 21.37
C LEU A 310 -5.43 5.73 21.79
N TRP A 311 -5.07 4.91 20.82
CA TRP A 311 -4.44 3.62 21.02
C TRP A 311 -3.00 3.70 20.58
N VAL A 312 -2.09 3.08 21.33
CA VAL A 312 -0.66 3.06 21.02
C VAL A 312 -0.16 1.63 20.96
N ILE A 313 0.73 1.36 20.01
CA ILE A 313 1.55 0.16 19.97
C ILE A 313 2.93 0.53 20.52
N LEU A 314 3.37 -0.19 21.54
CA LEU A 314 4.70 -0.02 22.11
C LEU A 314 5.75 -0.72 21.25
N GLU A 315 7.03 -0.40 21.42
CA GLU A 315 8.15 -1.09 20.76
C GLU A 315 8.18 -2.59 21.08
N SER A 316 7.70 -2.98 22.26
CA SER A 316 7.52 -4.39 22.65
C SER A 316 6.39 -5.10 21.88
N GLY A 317 5.54 -4.36 21.16
CA GLY A 317 4.31 -4.84 20.52
C GLY A 317 3.08 -4.88 21.44
N GLY A 318 3.22 -4.51 22.72
CA GLY A 318 2.08 -4.34 23.61
C GLY A 318 1.17 -3.17 23.18
N ILE A 319 -0.12 -3.24 23.52
CA ILE A 319 -1.09 -2.18 23.21
C ILE A 319 -1.53 -1.48 24.47
N GLN A 320 -1.61 -0.16 24.42
CA GLN A 320 -2.27 0.63 25.45
C GLN A 320 -3.30 1.59 24.84
N ARG A 321 -4.35 1.89 25.61
CA ARG A 321 -5.42 2.83 25.26
C ARG A 321 -5.43 3.98 26.24
N SER A 322 -5.57 5.21 25.74
CA SER A 322 -5.68 6.40 26.58
C SER A 322 -7.02 6.42 27.33
N THR A 323 -7.00 6.82 28.60
CA THR A 323 -8.19 7.06 29.41
C THR A 323 -8.01 8.39 30.16
N PRO A 324 -9.07 8.95 30.79
CA PRO A 324 -8.92 10.13 31.64
C PRO A 324 -7.93 9.98 32.81
N LYS A 325 -7.54 8.74 33.16
CA LYS A 325 -6.58 8.44 34.25
C LYS A 325 -5.19 8.08 33.74
N GLY A 326 -4.94 8.14 32.43
CA GLY A 326 -3.70 7.66 31.81
C GLY A 326 -3.92 6.47 30.88
N PHE A 327 -2.83 5.84 30.46
CA PHE A 327 -2.85 4.68 29.58
C PHE A 327 -3.17 3.38 30.33
N VAL A 328 -4.06 2.57 29.77
CA VAL A 328 -4.37 1.22 30.26
C VAL A 328 -3.96 0.18 29.23
N THR A 329 -3.43 -0.95 29.70
CA THR A 329 -3.06 -2.06 28.83
C THR A 329 -4.29 -2.71 28.23
N VAL A 330 -4.23 -2.96 26.92
CA VAL A 330 -5.24 -3.72 26.20
C VAL A 330 -4.72 -5.15 26.03
N PRO A 331 -5.41 -6.18 26.55
CA PRO A 331 -4.99 -7.55 26.36
C PRO A 331 -4.95 -7.91 24.87
N THR A 332 -3.86 -8.56 24.45
CA THR A 332 -3.67 -9.10 23.10
C THR A 332 -3.25 -10.58 23.18
N PRO A 333 -3.54 -11.41 22.16
CA PRO A 333 -3.13 -12.81 22.13
C PRO A 333 -1.61 -12.99 22.08
N GLU A 334 -0.93 -12.02 21.49
CA GLU A 334 0.52 -11.93 21.34
C GLU A 334 0.91 -10.45 21.16
N PRO A 335 2.22 -10.11 21.21
CA PRO A 335 2.70 -8.81 20.77
C PRO A 335 2.30 -8.51 19.31
N LEU A 336 1.86 -7.28 19.04
CA LEU A 336 1.39 -6.87 17.72
C LEU A 336 2.46 -6.16 16.91
N ALA A 337 2.42 -6.36 15.59
CA ALA A 337 3.20 -5.66 14.58
C ALA A 337 2.41 -4.50 13.94
N GLY A 338 1.09 -4.61 13.85
CA GLY A 338 0.23 -3.58 13.25
C GLY A 338 -1.19 -3.59 13.78
N LEU A 339 -1.88 -2.46 13.63
CA LEU A 339 -3.25 -2.21 14.08
C LEU A 339 -3.95 -1.30 13.05
N SER A 340 -5.23 -1.54 12.77
CA SER A 340 -6.04 -0.69 11.89
C SER A 340 -7.54 -0.82 12.23
N GLY A 341 -8.36 0.10 11.72
CA GLY A 341 -9.82 0.06 11.82
C GLY A 341 -10.42 0.37 13.18
N LEU A 342 -9.68 1.06 14.04
CA LEU A 342 -10.19 1.52 15.32
C LEU A 342 -11.34 2.53 15.14
N ASP A 343 -11.22 3.40 14.13
CA ASP A 343 -12.21 4.39 13.68
C ASP A 343 -13.52 3.78 13.16
N PHE A 344 -13.48 2.52 12.74
CA PHE A 344 -14.66 1.75 12.33
C PHE A 344 -15.27 0.92 13.46
N GLY A 345 -14.76 1.04 14.70
CA GLY A 345 -15.27 0.30 15.86
C GLY A 345 -15.02 -1.21 15.82
N THR A 346 -14.35 -1.73 14.79
CA THR A 346 -13.98 -3.14 14.63
C THR A 346 -12.49 -3.24 14.36
N PRO A 347 -11.65 -3.16 15.40
CA PRO A 347 -10.21 -3.14 15.23
C PRO A 347 -9.67 -4.46 14.67
N TRP A 348 -8.69 -4.36 13.78
CA TRP A 348 -7.94 -5.50 13.28
C TRP A 348 -6.45 -5.33 13.56
N ALA A 349 -5.77 -6.44 13.80
CA ALA A 349 -4.37 -6.45 14.21
C ALA A 349 -3.57 -7.54 13.50
N VAL A 350 -2.29 -7.25 13.27
CA VAL A 350 -1.28 -8.21 12.83
C VAL A 350 -0.39 -8.53 14.02
N GLY A 351 -0.29 -9.80 14.40
CA GLY A 351 0.65 -10.28 15.42
C GLY A 351 2.08 -10.32 14.89
N GLN A 352 3.08 -10.26 15.78
CA GLN A 352 4.49 -10.42 15.39
C GLN A 352 4.79 -11.80 14.77
N SER A 353 3.97 -12.81 15.07
CA SER A 353 4.02 -14.12 14.41
C SER A 353 3.58 -14.10 12.93
N GLY A 354 2.91 -13.03 12.49
CA GLY A 354 2.23 -12.91 11.21
C GLY A 354 0.78 -13.40 11.21
N LYS A 355 0.21 -13.72 12.37
CA LYS A 355 -1.22 -14.03 12.49
C LYS A 355 -2.07 -12.76 12.38
N LEU A 356 -3.28 -12.92 11.85
CA LEU A 356 -4.26 -11.85 11.76
C LEU A 356 -5.33 -12.02 12.83
N TYR A 357 -5.70 -10.93 13.47
CA TYR A 357 -6.72 -10.90 14.51
C TYR A 357 -7.77 -9.84 14.22
N LYS A 358 -9.02 -10.19 14.47
CA LYS A 358 -10.16 -9.26 14.52
C LYS A 358 -10.61 -9.13 15.97
N ARG A 359 -10.81 -7.92 16.45
CA ARG A 359 -11.39 -7.69 17.78
C ARG A 359 -12.91 -7.67 17.68
N GLU A 360 -13.56 -8.54 18.43
CA GLU A 360 -15.02 -8.64 18.54
C GLU A 360 -15.39 -8.78 20.02
N ASN A 361 -16.32 -7.95 20.51
CA ASN A 361 -16.80 -8.00 21.91
C ASN A 361 -15.65 -8.01 22.93
N ASP A 362 -14.67 -7.11 22.75
CA ASP A 362 -13.45 -7.01 23.56
C ASP A 362 -12.49 -8.22 23.55
N ALA A 363 -12.76 -9.23 22.72
CA ALA A 363 -11.90 -10.38 22.52
C ALA A 363 -11.24 -10.34 21.14
N TRP A 364 -9.99 -10.77 21.06
CA TRP A 364 -9.31 -10.98 19.78
C TRP A 364 -9.56 -12.39 19.28
N LYS A 365 -10.05 -12.50 18.05
CA LYS A 365 -10.24 -13.78 17.34
C LYS A 365 -9.28 -13.86 16.18
N GLU A 366 -8.59 -14.99 16.04
CA GLU A 366 -7.71 -15.25 14.92
C GLU A 366 -8.55 -15.38 13.63
N ALA A 367 -8.22 -14.56 12.64
CA ALA A 367 -8.75 -14.67 11.29
C ALA A 367 -7.79 -15.52 10.45
N LYS A 368 -8.33 -16.52 9.76
CA LYS A 368 -7.56 -17.42 8.90
C LYS A 368 -7.54 -16.90 7.48
N PHE A 369 -6.50 -17.27 6.74
CA PHE A 369 -6.38 -16.94 5.33
C PHE A 369 -6.78 -18.10 4.43
N ALA A 370 -7.23 -17.78 3.22
CA ALA A 370 -7.24 -18.73 2.11
C ALA A 370 -5.80 -19.11 1.75
N PRO A 371 -5.56 -20.28 1.14
CA PRO A 371 -4.26 -20.57 0.53
C PRO A 371 -3.91 -19.57 -0.59
N PRO A 372 -2.62 -19.36 -0.92
CA PRO A 372 -2.20 -18.59 -2.09
C PRO A 372 -2.84 -19.11 -3.37
N ALA A 373 -3.15 -18.21 -4.30
CA ALA A 373 -3.92 -18.52 -5.49
C ALA A 373 -3.10 -19.29 -6.53
N PHE A 374 -1.79 -19.03 -6.61
CA PHE A 374 -0.93 -19.57 -7.65
C PHE A 374 0.01 -20.69 -7.22
N THR A 375 -0.16 -21.28 -6.03
CA THR A 375 0.78 -22.28 -5.50
C THR A 375 0.41 -23.74 -5.78
N ALA A 376 1.41 -24.56 -6.09
CA ALA A 376 1.23 -25.96 -6.51
C ALA A 376 1.27 -27.02 -5.39
N ASN A 377 1.82 -26.69 -4.20
CA ASN A 377 2.07 -27.62 -3.09
C ASN A 377 1.21 -27.29 -1.86
N PRO A 378 1.00 -28.22 -0.88
CA PRO A 378 0.26 -27.91 0.34
C PRO A 378 0.84 -26.64 0.98
N SER A 379 0.02 -25.59 0.91
CA SER A 379 0.50 -24.22 0.87
C SER A 379 1.19 -23.79 2.16
N PRO A 380 2.20 -22.93 2.07
CA PRO A 380 2.61 -22.16 3.23
C PRO A 380 1.42 -21.34 3.69
N ALA A 381 1.18 -21.30 5.00
CA ALA A 381 0.21 -20.38 5.56
C ALA A 381 0.70 -18.95 5.32
N PHE A 382 -0.19 -18.10 4.81
CA PHE A 382 0.07 -16.67 4.76
C PHE A 382 0.43 -16.13 6.14
N LYS A 383 1.43 -15.25 6.16
CA LYS A 383 1.76 -14.41 7.31
C LYS A 383 1.41 -12.98 6.97
N ALA A 384 0.44 -12.41 7.68
CA ALA A 384 0.11 -11.01 7.58
C ALA A 384 1.34 -10.15 7.90
N LYS A 385 1.59 -9.15 7.06
CA LYS A 385 2.66 -8.16 7.24
C LYS A 385 2.07 -6.79 7.56
N GLN A 386 1.03 -6.41 6.83
CA GLN A 386 0.39 -5.10 6.95
C GLN A 386 -1.12 -5.23 6.80
N ILE A 387 -1.86 -4.36 7.47
CA ILE A 387 -3.32 -4.31 7.42
C ILE A 387 -3.83 -2.89 7.24
N LEU A 388 -4.90 -2.76 6.46
CA LEU A 388 -5.69 -1.55 6.33
C LEU A 388 -7.18 -1.90 6.32
N VAL A 389 -7.92 -1.37 7.29
CA VAL A 389 -9.37 -1.39 7.23
C VAL A 389 -9.81 -0.18 6.41
N VAL A 390 -10.45 -0.44 5.27
CA VAL A 390 -10.91 0.58 4.30
C VAL A 390 -12.29 1.09 4.70
N ALA A 391 -13.15 0.16 5.12
CA ALA A 391 -14.51 0.36 5.61
C ALA A 391 -14.84 -0.75 6.63
N PRO A 392 -15.94 -0.66 7.40
CA PRO A 392 -16.28 -1.66 8.42
C PRO A 392 -16.29 -3.12 7.95
N ASP A 393 -16.60 -3.35 6.66
CA ASP A 393 -16.69 -4.66 6.01
C ASP A 393 -15.60 -4.89 4.93
N ASP A 394 -14.65 -3.97 4.77
CA ASP A 394 -13.61 -4.04 3.74
C ASP A 394 -12.21 -3.89 4.36
N VAL A 395 -11.48 -4.99 4.36
CA VAL A 395 -10.16 -5.12 4.98
C VAL A 395 -9.18 -5.58 3.92
N LEU A 396 -8.08 -4.84 3.79
CA LEU A 396 -6.93 -5.21 2.99
C LEU A 396 -5.80 -5.72 3.87
N VAL A 397 -5.16 -6.80 3.42
CA VAL A 397 -4.01 -7.39 4.09
C VAL A 397 -2.91 -7.64 3.07
N ILE A 398 -1.72 -7.10 3.32
CA ILE A 398 -0.51 -7.56 2.64
C ILE A 398 0.01 -8.74 3.43
N ALA A 399 0.11 -9.89 2.79
CA ALA A 399 0.57 -11.13 3.38
C ALA A 399 1.82 -11.67 2.67
N LEU A 400 2.65 -12.41 3.40
CA LEU A 400 3.86 -13.06 2.94
C LEU A 400 3.68 -14.57 2.95
N TYR A 401 4.28 -15.26 1.98
CA TYR A 401 4.35 -16.72 1.97
C TYR A 401 5.60 -17.21 1.23
N TRP A 402 6.06 -18.42 1.54
CA TRP A 402 7.26 -19.01 0.93
C TRP A 402 6.90 -20.01 -0.15
N GLU A 403 7.00 -19.64 -1.41
CA GLU A 403 6.63 -20.53 -2.50
C GLU A 403 7.80 -21.38 -2.98
N LYS A 404 7.53 -22.67 -3.26
CA LYS A 404 8.47 -23.53 -3.98
C LYS A 404 7.77 -24.15 -5.19
N GLY A 405 7.99 -23.53 -6.35
CA GLY A 405 7.51 -24.02 -7.64
C GLY A 405 8.24 -25.29 -8.12
N VAL A 406 7.72 -25.88 -9.18
CA VAL A 406 8.30 -27.07 -9.81
C VAL A 406 9.66 -26.73 -10.39
N GLY A 407 10.69 -27.52 -10.06
CA GLY A 407 12.05 -27.29 -10.53
C GLY A 407 12.84 -26.20 -9.80
N TRP A 408 12.24 -25.52 -8.82
CA TRP A 408 12.92 -24.48 -8.06
C TRP A 408 13.91 -25.10 -7.06
N LYS A 409 15.14 -24.58 -7.02
CA LYS A 409 16.17 -25.04 -6.08
C LYS A 409 15.81 -24.67 -4.64
N GLU A 410 15.37 -23.44 -4.44
CA GLU A 410 15.07 -22.85 -3.13
C GLU A 410 13.65 -22.27 -3.13
N PRO A 411 12.96 -22.25 -1.98
CA PRO A 411 11.73 -21.49 -1.86
C PRO A 411 12.01 -19.99 -1.94
N GLU A 412 11.07 -19.23 -2.50
CA GLU A 412 11.16 -17.77 -2.61
C GLU A 412 10.06 -17.09 -1.78
N LEU A 413 10.38 -15.93 -1.21
CA LEU A 413 9.41 -15.14 -0.46
C LEU A 413 8.53 -14.35 -1.42
N HIS A 414 7.24 -14.66 -1.42
CA HIS A 414 6.21 -14.00 -2.20
C HIS A 414 5.35 -13.09 -1.32
N GLN A 415 4.64 -12.15 -1.95
CA GLN A 415 3.66 -11.30 -1.28
C GLN A 415 2.33 -11.36 -2.02
N ALA A 416 1.24 -11.29 -1.27
CA ALA A 416 -0.10 -11.21 -1.80
C ALA A 416 -0.85 -10.04 -1.17
N LEU A 417 -1.80 -9.49 -1.92
CA LEU A 417 -2.86 -8.62 -1.40
C LEU A 417 -4.12 -9.45 -1.21
N LEU A 418 -4.62 -9.51 0.01
CA LEU A 418 -5.88 -10.14 0.38
C LEU A 418 -6.93 -9.07 0.67
N ARG A 419 -8.19 -9.32 0.31
CA ARG A 419 -9.31 -8.42 0.54
C ARG A 419 -10.48 -9.18 1.16
N SER A 420 -11.16 -8.63 2.17
CA SER A 420 -12.35 -9.27 2.75
C SER A 420 -13.57 -9.21 1.84
N LYS A 421 -13.64 -8.20 0.96
CA LYS A 421 -14.66 -8.12 -0.10
C LYS A 421 -14.30 -8.92 -1.34
N PRO A 422 -15.31 -9.41 -2.09
CA PRO A 422 -15.11 -10.08 -3.37
C PRO A 422 -14.30 -9.25 -4.35
N VAL A 423 -13.49 -9.94 -5.16
CA VAL A 423 -12.76 -9.36 -6.29
C VAL A 423 -13.27 -9.93 -7.60
N LYS A 424 -13.24 -9.13 -8.67
CA LYS A 424 -13.66 -9.57 -10.02
C LYS A 424 -12.70 -10.59 -10.62
N GLU A 425 -11.42 -10.48 -10.28
CA GLU A 425 -10.35 -11.40 -10.67
C GLU A 425 -9.18 -11.29 -9.68
N THR A 426 -8.40 -12.36 -9.56
CA THR A 426 -7.08 -12.32 -8.95
C THR A 426 -6.05 -11.98 -10.02
N LEU A 427 -5.31 -10.90 -9.79
CA LEU A 427 -4.21 -10.51 -10.65
C LEU A 427 -2.92 -11.19 -10.19
N ARG A 428 -1.98 -11.35 -11.12
CA ARG A 428 -0.63 -11.81 -10.83
C ARG A 428 0.39 -10.70 -11.01
N CYS A 429 1.32 -10.57 -10.07
CA CYS A 429 2.49 -9.70 -10.23
C CYS A 429 3.38 -10.21 -11.36
N ASN A 430 3.88 -9.29 -12.20
CA ASN A 430 4.84 -9.65 -13.23
C ASN A 430 6.20 -9.98 -12.61
N GLU A 431 6.53 -11.26 -12.60
CA GLU A 431 7.78 -11.72 -12.00
C GLU A 431 9.02 -11.28 -12.83
N PRO A 432 10.17 -11.02 -12.19
CA PRO A 432 11.41 -10.70 -12.87
C PRO A 432 11.82 -11.78 -13.88
N ASP A 433 12.50 -11.33 -14.94
CA ASP A 433 13.11 -12.23 -15.91
C ASP A 433 14.26 -13.02 -15.24
N PRO A 434 14.19 -14.37 -15.18
CA PRO A 434 15.26 -15.15 -14.58
C PRO A 434 16.57 -15.09 -15.37
N GLU A 435 16.54 -14.70 -16.66
CA GLU A 435 17.74 -14.51 -17.49
C GLU A 435 18.36 -13.12 -17.29
N ASN A 436 17.59 -12.12 -16.84
CA ASN A 436 18.07 -10.76 -16.58
C ASN A 436 17.88 -10.41 -15.09
N ASN A 437 18.81 -10.89 -14.26
CA ASN A 437 18.75 -10.82 -12.80
C ASN A 437 18.63 -9.42 -12.19
N ASN A 438 18.84 -8.33 -12.95
CA ASN A 438 19.18 -7.04 -12.35
C ASN A 438 18.44 -5.77 -12.82
N VAL A 439 17.55 -5.76 -13.83
CA VAL A 439 17.13 -4.44 -14.39
C VAL A 439 15.63 -4.20 -14.50
N ASP A 440 14.79 -5.22 -14.75
CA ASP A 440 13.34 -5.01 -14.89
C ASP A 440 12.56 -6.11 -14.16
N ILE A 441 12.26 -5.85 -12.89
CA ILE A 441 11.08 -6.43 -12.24
C ILE A 441 9.90 -6.11 -13.16
N GLY A 442 9.16 -7.12 -13.61
CA GLY A 442 8.15 -6.89 -14.64
C GLY A 442 7.13 -5.85 -14.24
N ARG A 443 6.73 -5.00 -15.19
CA ARG A 443 5.85 -3.88 -14.90
C ARG A 443 4.41 -4.34 -14.89
N GLY A 444 3.66 -3.90 -13.90
CA GLY A 444 2.22 -4.08 -13.84
C GLY A 444 1.77 -5.45 -13.36
N PHE A 445 0.52 -5.72 -13.68
CA PHE A 445 -0.24 -6.87 -13.23
C PHE A 445 -0.89 -7.52 -14.44
N GLN A 446 -1.04 -8.83 -14.40
CA GLN A 446 -1.66 -9.57 -15.50
C GLN A 446 -2.70 -10.55 -14.97
N SER A 447 -3.80 -10.73 -15.71
CA SER A 447 -4.70 -11.85 -15.51
C SER A 447 -3.92 -13.14 -15.79
N TRP A 448 -4.08 -14.14 -14.92
CA TRP A 448 -3.33 -15.38 -15.00
C TRP A 448 -4.22 -16.58 -14.68
N PRO A 449 -4.03 -17.73 -15.35
CA PRO A 449 -4.83 -18.90 -15.05
C PRO A 449 -4.67 -19.39 -13.62
N PRO A 450 -5.69 -20.10 -13.10
CA PRO A 450 -5.53 -20.89 -11.89
C PRO A 450 -4.38 -21.90 -12.03
N THR A 451 -3.59 -22.03 -10.97
CA THR A 451 -2.56 -23.07 -10.89
C THR A 451 -3.20 -24.46 -10.87
N LEU A 452 -2.64 -25.36 -11.68
CA LEU A 452 -3.03 -26.75 -11.70
C LEU A 452 -2.23 -27.52 -10.66
N THR A 453 -2.93 -28.24 -9.79
CA THR A 453 -2.35 -29.08 -8.74
C THR A 453 -2.74 -30.54 -8.98
N SER A 454 -2.14 -31.49 -8.26
CA SER A 454 -2.59 -32.88 -8.32
C SER A 454 -4.06 -33.07 -7.92
N LYS A 455 -4.60 -32.18 -7.07
CA LYS A 455 -6.01 -32.20 -6.64
C LYS A 455 -6.96 -31.62 -7.68
N THR A 456 -6.56 -30.54 -8.36
CA THR A 456 -7.37 -29.87 -9.38
C THR A 456 -7.16 -30.43 -10.79
N GLY A 457 -6.07 -31.18 -10.98
CA GLY A 457 -5.68 -31.91 -12.19
C GLY A 457 -6.85 -32.62 -12.87
N PRO A 458 -7.53 -33.55 -12.18
CA PRO A 458 -8.61 -34.34 -12.76
C PRO A 458 -9.81 -33.52 -13.25
N SER A 459 -10.02 -32.32 -12.70
CA SER A 459 -11.12 -31.41 -13.10
C SER A 459 -10.75 -30.42 -14.19
N CYS A 460 -9.48 -30.39 -14.61
CA CYS A 460 -9.01 -29.45 -15.61
C CYS A 460 -9.17 -30.02 -17.03
N ALA A 461 -10.00 -29.37 -17.83
CA ALA A 461 -10.20 -29.75 -19.23
C ALA A 461 -8.96 -29.51 -20.11
N THR A 462 -8.10 -28.56 -19.72
CA THR A 462 -6.97 -28.13 -20.54
C THR A 462 -5.71 -27.93 -19.69
N PRO A 463 -5.02 -29.00 -19.28
CA PRO A 463 -3.74 -28.89 -18.61
C PRO A 463 -2.70 -28.22 -19.51
N PHE A 464 -1.97 -27.26 -18.96
CA PHE A 464 -0.97 -26.51 -19.72
C PHE A 464 0.26 -26.23 -18.85
N ALA A 465 1.45 -26.39 -19.44
CA ALA A 465 2.71 -26.08 -18.78
C ALA A 465 3.28 -24.79 -19.39
N VAL A 466 3.38 -23.73 -18.61
CA VAL A 466 4.14 -22.52 -18.96
C VAL A 466 5.59 -22.83 -18.62
N LEU A 467 6.45 -22.95 -19.63
CA LEU A 467 7.81 -23.50 -19.47
C LEU A 467 8.86 -22.42 -19.29
N ALA A 468 8.72 -21.30 -20.00
CA ALA A 468 9.60 -20.15 -19.84
C ALA A 468 8.86 -18.84 -20.10
N ARG A 469 9.48 -17.76 -19.64
CA ARG A 469 9.06 -16.38 -19.85
C ARG A 469 10.27 -15.57 -20.28
N ARG A 470 10.04 -14.55 -21.10
CA ARG A 470 11.07 -13.62 -21.56
C ARG A 470 10.53 -12.20 -21.57
N SER A 471 11.35 -11.25 -21.13
CA SER A 471 11.07 -9.82 -21.29
C SER A 471 11.03 -9.43 -22.77
N ASN A 472 10.04 -8.63 -23.18
CA ASN A 472 10.04 -8.01 -24.50
C ASN A 472 11.22 -7.02 -24.69
N ALA A 473 11.89 -6.61 -23.61
CA ALA A 473 13.11 -5.80 -23.67
C ALA A 473 14.32 -6.57 -24.24
N ILE A 474 14.30 -7.91 -24.19
CA ILE A 474 15.35 -8.74 -24.78
C ILE A 474 15.06 -8.86 -26.27
N LYS A 475 15.81 -8.10 -27.09
CA LYS A 475 15.83 -8.21 -28.56
C LYS A 475 16.52 -9.50 -29.03
N ALA A 476 16.09 -10.65 -28.53
CA ALA A 476 16.46 -11.93 -29.11
C ALA A 476 15.53 -12.22 -30.29
N PRO A 477 16.02 -12.85 -31.38
CA PRO A 477 15.13 -13.31 -32.45
C PRO A 477 14.01 -14.19 -31.86
N PRO A 478 12.76 -14.09 -32.37
CA PRO A 478 11.73 -15.08 -32.05
C PRO A 478 12.30 -16.45 -32.44
N GLY A 479 12.44 -17.33 -31.48
CA GLY A 479 13.36 -18.44 -31.66
C GLY A 479 13.01 -19.57 -30.74
N ASP A 480 12.37 -20.60 -31.32
CA ASP A 480 12.75 -22.02 -31.35
C ASP A 480 13.04 -22.76 -30.03
N TRP A 481 13.36 -22.07 -28.95
CA TRP A 481 13.59 -22.57 -27.59
C TRP A 481 14.44 -23.84 -27.56
N PRO A 482 15.66 -23.85 -28.15
CA PRO A 482 16.43 -25.06 -28.38
C PRO A 482 16.76 -25.83 -27.10
N LYS A 483 16.96 -25.13 -25.98
CA LYS A 483 17.17 -25.78 -24.66
C LYS A 483 15.91 -26.48 -24.15
N ILE A 484 14.73 -25.90 -24.35
CA ILE A 484 13.45 -26.51 -23.98
C ILE A 484 13.17 -27.70 -24.90
N ARG A 485 13.39 -27.58 -26.22
CA ARG A 485 13.28 -28.71 -27.15
C ARG A 485 14.20 -29.86 -26.76
N ALA A 486 15.46 -29.56 -26.47
CA ALA A 486 16.43 -30.54 -26.00
C ALA A 486 16.04 -31.17 -24.65
N ALA A 487 15.29 -30.46 -23.80
CA ALA A 487 14.75 -30.98 -22.55
C ALA A 487 13.61 -31.99 -22.77
N LEU A 488 12.76 -31.75 -23.77
CA LEU A 488 11.59 -32.56 -24.07
C LEU A 488 11.89 -33.71 -25.04
N LYS A 489 13.03 -33.67 -25.73
CA LYS A 489 13.50 -34.72 -26.65
C LYS A 489 13.56 -36.09 -25.97
N GLY A 490 13.01 -37.11 -26.63
CA GLY A 490 13.06 -38.50 -26.22
C GLY A 490 11.98 -38.91 -25.21
N HIS A 491 11.11 -37.98 -24.81
CA HIS A 491 10.07 -38.21 -23.81
C HIS A 491 8.71 -38.53 -24.46
N SER A 492 8.63 -39.71 -25.09
CA SER A 492 7.41 -40.18 -25.77
C SER A 492 6.18 -40.27 -24.85
N GLU A 493 6.37 -40.39 -23.54
CA GLU A 493 5.32 -40.40 -22.53
C GLU A 493 4.52 -39.08 -22.47
N LEU A 494 5.10 -38.00 -22.99
CA LEU A 494 4.47 -36.67 -23.07
C LEU A 494 3.48 -36.54 -24.24
N GLY A 495 3.52 -37.47 -25.20
CA GLY A 495 2.71 -37.43 -26.42
C GLY A 495 3.24 -36.43 -27.46
N ASP A 496 2.37 -35.99 -28.36
CA ASP A 496 2.69 -34.97 -29.36
C ASP A 496 2.81 -33.61 -28.69
N VAL A 497 4.05 -33.10 -28.60
CA VAL A 497 4.33 -31.81 -27.95
C VAL A 497 4.40 -30.71 -28.99
N SER A 498 3.62 -29.65 -28.78
CA SER A 498 3.74 -28.40 -29.51
C SER A 498 4.06 -27.27 -28.54
N LEU A 499 5.16 -26.57 -28.79
CA LEU A 499 5.47 -25.34 -28.07
C LEU A 499 4.64 -24.21 -28.65
N VAL A 500 3.96 -23.46 -27.80
CA VAL A 500 3.22 -22.26 -28.18
C VAL A 500 3.85 -21.04 -27.53
N GLU A 501 4.10 -20.01 -28.34
CA GLU A 501 4.49 -18.68 -27.88
C GLU A 501 3.25 -17.81 -27.79
N PHE A 502 3.13 -17.05 -26.70
CA PHE A 502 2.03 -16.14 -26.48
C PHE A 502 2.47 -14.95 -25.65
N LYS A 503 1.76 -13.83 -25.77
CA LYS A 503 1.99 -12.63 -24.96
C LYS A 503 0.99 -12.53 -23.82
N SER A 504 1.49 -12.09 -22.67
CA SER A 504 0.67 -11.66 -21.54
C SER A 504 1.40 -10.50 -20.85
N GLY A 505 0.70 -9.37 -20.67
CA GLY A 505 1.32 -8.12 -20.22
C GLY A 505 2.46 -7.66 -21.14
N ASP A 506 3.59 -7.32 -20.53
CA ASP A 506 4.82 -6.88 -21.22
C ASP A 506 5.78 -8.03 -21.55
N ARG A 507 5.31 -9.28 -21.48
CA ARG A 507 6.13 -10.50 -21.61
C ARG A 507 5.68 -11.41 -22.74
N THR A 508 6.66 -12.14 -23.26
CA THR A 508 6.45 -13.30 -24.12
C THR A 508 6.67 -14.56 -23.30
N PHE A 509 5.72 -15.48 -23.36
CA PHE A 509 5.76 -16.78 -22.70
C PHE A 509 5.86 -17.89 -23.73
N VAL A 510 6.47 -19.00 -23.33
CA VAL A 510 6.40 -20.26 -24.07
C VAL A 510 5.80 -21.32 -23.16
N GLY A 511 4.89 -22.10 -23.70
CA GLY A 511 4.31 -23.23 -22.99
C GLY A 511 3.94 -24.38 -23.92
N ALA A 512 3.39 -25.42 -23.34
CA ALA A 512 2.93 -26.60 -24.05
C ALA A 512 1.63 -27.12 -23.43
N LYS A 513 0.71 -27.54 -24.30
CA LYS A 513 -0.47 -28.29 -23.87
C LYS A 513 -0.04 -29.66 -23.36
N ALA A 514 -0.66 -30.11 -22.29
CA ALA A 514 -0.43 -31.43 -21.72
C ALA A 514 -1.74 -32.24 -21.68
N LYS A 515 -1.61 -33.56 -21.74
CA LYS A 515 -2.78 -34.46 -21.67
C LYS A 515 -3.41 -34.51 -20.26
N ASP A 516 -2.59 -34.35 -19.24
CA ASP A 516 -2.94 -34.44 -17.82
C ASP A 516 -1.96 -33.64 -16.96
N TYR A 517 -2.26 -33.51 -15.67
CA TYR A 517 -1.41 -32.84 -14.69
C TYR A 517 0.00 -33.45 -14.62
N GLU A 518 0.11 -34.78 -14.67
CA GLU A 518 1.40 -35.47 -14.54
C GLU A 518 2.34 -35.19 -15.72
N SER A 519 1.80 -35.13 -16.93
CA SER A 519 2.55 -34.78 -18.14
C SER A 519 2.96 -33.31 -18.10
N ALA A 520 2.08 -32.41 -17.67
CA ALA A 520 2.38 -31.00 -17.52
C ALA A 520 3.50 -30.78 -16.48
N ARG A 521 3.42 -31.49 -15.34
CA ARG A 521 4.45 -31.50 -14.31
C ARG A 521 5.78 -32.02 -14.85
N LYS A 522 5.75 -33.11 -15.59
CA LYS A 522 6.96 -33.69 -16.18
C LYS A 522 7.62 -32.75 -17.18
N MET A 523 6.85 -32.07 -18.04
CA MET A 523 7.36 -31.04 -18.95
C MET A 523 8.05 -29.91 -18.19
N ALA A 524 7.41 -29.39 -17.13
CA ALA A 524 7.96 -28.35 -16.27
C ALA A 524 9.29 -28.80 -15.61
N GLU A 525 9.32 -29.99 -15.01
CA GLU A 525 10.53 -30.57 -14.40
C GLU A 525 11.68 -30.67 -15.41
N LEU A 526 11.41 -31.22 -16.60
CA LEU A 526 12.42 -31.38 -17.65
C LEU A 526 12.97 -30.03 -18.12
N ALA A 527 12.09 -29.05 -18.37
CA ALA A 527 12.49 -27.71 -18.79
C ALA A 527 13.38 -27.04 -17.72
N SER A 528 12.97 -27.09 -16.45
CA SER A 528 13.72 -26.51 -15.33
C SER A 528 15.08 -27.16 -15.07
N ALA A 529 15.28 -28.41 -15.51
CA ALA A 529 16.55 -29.10 -15.34
C ALA A 529 17.62 -28.64 -16.35
N LYS A 530 17.20 -28.11 -17.51
CA LYS A 530 18.12 -27.71 -18.59
C LYS A 530 18.53 -26.25 -18.56
N ASP A 531 17.76 -25.41 -17.89
CA ASP A 531 18.04 -23.99 -17.79
C ASP A 531 17.44 -23.40 -16.50
N ARG A 532 17.79 -22.15 -16.15
CA ARG A 532 17.27 -21.46 -14.96
C ARG A 532 15.83 -20.97 -15.18
N LEU A 533 14.93 -21.89 -15.55
CA LEU A 533 13.53 -21.60 -15.81
C LEU A 533 12.69 -21.71 -14.55
N ARG A 534 11.57 -20.98 -14.55
CA ARG A 534 10.55 -21.02 -13.51
C ARG A 534 9.23 -21.45 -14.14
N PRO A 535 9.10 -22.75 -14.44
CA PRO A 535 7.91 -23.22 -15.09
C PRO A 535 6.73 -23.25 -14.12
N GLU A 536 5.54 -23.19 -14.68
CA GLU A 536 4.28 -23.23 -13.96
C GLU A 536 3.33 -24.19 -14.64
N ILE A 537 2.46 -24.81 -13.85
CA ILE A 537 1.42 -25.69 -14.35
C ILE A 537 0.09 -25.01 -14.09
N VAL A 538 -0.70 -24.84 -15.14
CA VAL A 538 -1.90 -24.02 -15.12
C VAL A 538 -3.07 -24.73 -15.80
N CYS A 539 -4.30 -24.29 -15.49
CA CYS A 539 -5.50 -24.84 -16.10
C CYS A 539 -6.12 -23.88 -17.13
N GLY A 540 -6.01 -24.25 -18.41
CA GLY A 540 -6.55 -23.60 -19.61
C GLY A 540 -5.47 -23.37 -20.67
N GLU A 541 -5.81 -22.75 -21.79
CA GLU A 541 -4.88 -22.39 -22.87
C GLU A 541 -4.79 -20.87 -23.06
N PRO A 542 -3.66 -20.34 -23.54
CA PRO A 542 -3.53 -18.91 -23.80
C PRO A 542 -4.60 -18.44 -24.80
N PRO A 543 -5.27 -17.30 -24.57
CA PRO A 543 -6.38 -16.83 -25.40
C PRO A 543 -5.92 -16.43 -26.81
N VAL A 544 -4.65 -16.09 -26.97
CA VAL A 544 -4.01 -15.73 -28.23
C VAL A 544 -2.65 -16.41 -28.27
N VAL A 545 -2.40 -17.16 -29.34
CA VAL A 545 -1.11 -17.79 -29.64
C VAL A 545 -0.47 -17.02 -30.78
N ASP A 546 0.74 -16.53 -30.55
CA ASP A 546 1.52 -15.79 -31.55
C ASP A 546 2.21 -16.76 -32.53
N ARG A 547 2.67 -17.91 -32.02
CA ARG A 547 3.39 -18.92 -32.80
C ARG A 547 3.22 -20.31 -32.20
N THR A 548 3.10 -21.31 -33.06
CA THR A 548 3.16 -22.74 -32.68
C THR A 548 4.36 -23.40 -33.34
N VAL A 549 5.09 -24.22 -32.59
CA VAL A 549 6.23 -25.01 -33.05
C VAL A 549 5.97 -26.47 -32.67
N ALA A 550 5.58 -27.28 -33.66
CA ALA A 550 5.42 -28.71 -33.48
C ALA A 550 6.79 -29.38 -33.31
N LEU A 551 6.91 -30.28 -32.34
CA LEU A 551 8.16 -31.00 -32.07
C LEU A 551 8.02 -32.47 -32.44
N ASP A 552 9.02 -33.01 -33.13
CA ASP A 552 9.20 -34.45 -33.23
C ASP A 552 9.69 -34.95 -31.87
N SER A 553 8.90 -35.79 -31.21
CA SER A 553 9.16 -36.25 -29.84
C SER A 553 10.42 -37.12 -29.71
N LYS A 554 10.94 -37.69 -30.80
CA LYS A 554 12.15 -38.53 -30.81
C LYS A 554 13.42 -37.70 -31.01
N THR A 555 13.37 -36.77 -31.96
CA THR A 555 14.53 -36.00 -32.41
C THR A 555 14.64 -34.64 -31.71
N GLY A 556 13.52 -34.10 -31.24
CA GLY A 556 13.40 -32.74 -30.71
C GLY A 556 13.42 -31.66 -31.81
N ASP A 557 13.39 -32.06 -33.08
CA ASP A 557 13.44 -31.17 -34.23
C ASP A 557 12.06 -30.57 -34.52
N VAL A 558 12.06 -29.42 -35.20
CA VAL A 558 10.83 -28.75 -35.62
C VAL A 558 10.22 -29.51 -36.78
N VAL A 559 8.95 -29.88 -36.65
CA VAL A 559 8.18 -30.47 -37.75
C VAL A 559 7.61 -29.32 -38.58
N HIS A 560 8.00 -29.25 -39.85
CA HIS A 560 7.54 -28.25 -40.82
C HIS A 560 6.21 -28.62 -41.46
#